data_AF-V5I0C1-F1
#
_entry.id   AF-V5I0C1-F1
#
_cell.length_a   1.000
_cell.length_b   1.000
_cell.length_c   1.000
_cell.angle_alpha   90.00
_cell.angle_beta   90.00
_cell.angle_gamma   90.00
#
_symmetry.space_group_name_H-M   'P 1'
#
loop_
_entity.id
_entity.type
_entity.pdbx_description
1 polymer ?
#
loop_
_entity_poly.entity_id
_entity_poly.type
_entity_poly.pdbx_seq_one_letter_code
_entity_poly.pdbx_strand_id
1 'polypeptide(L)'
;RNARTNNTDRLDYYNTVERKWGGHRVLTRFNATGGYTVPNLMRMSSYDKQTDRGRLYWTLYSEYGSCNIVRVRRNGGCELWVRKGLQDYISSCCWFIYKSYCGNQ
;
A
#
# COMPACT_ATOMS: atom_id res chain seq x y z
N ARG A 1 -16.68 17.16 -6.73
CA ARG A 1 -15.55 17.75 -5.98
C ARG A 1 -14.78 16.59 -5.34
N ASN A 2 -13.60 16.24 -5.84
CA ASN A 2 -12.79 15.16 -5.24
C ASN A 2 -11.99 15.75 -4.08
N ALA A 3 -12.38 15.42 -2.85
CA ALA A 3 -11.59 15.76 -1.67
C ALA A 3 -10.23 15.08 -1.79
N ARG A 4 -9.17 15.87 -1.96
CA ARG A 4 -7.78 15.38 -2.00
C ARG A 4 -7.34 15.18 -0.55
N THR A 5 -7.46 13.97 -0.03
CA THR A 5 -6.97 13.62 1.30
C THR A 5 -5.46 13.35 1.22
N ASN A 6 -4.68 14.20 1.89
CA ASN A 6 -3.24 14.00 2.06
C ASN A 6 -2.98 13.52 3.48
N ASN A 7 -2.47 12.30 3.62
CA ASN A 7 -2.04 11.76 4.91
C ASN A 7 -0.51 11.77 4.97
N THR A 8 0.02 12.07 6.16
CA THR A 8 1.44 11.94 6.44
C THR A 8 1.62 10.72 7.31
N ASP A 9 2.29 9.70 6.77
CA ASP A 9 2.50 8.42 7.44
C ASP A 9 3.99 8.18 7.67
N ARG A 10 4.31 7.22 8.54
CA ARG A 10 5.67 6.74 8.75
C ARG A 10 5.75 5.27 8.38
N LEU A 11 6.70 4.93 7.51
CA LEU A 11 7.04 3.55 7.18
C LEU A 11 8.30 3.17 7.94
N ASP A 12 8.17 2.25 8.88
CA ASP A 12 9.30 1.67 9.59
C ASP A 12 9.71 0.35 8.93
N TYR A 13 11.01 0.10 8.86
CA TYR A 13 11.56 -1.11 8.28
C TYR A 13 12.87 -1.48 8.96
N TYR A 14 13.21 -2.77 8.94
CA TYR A 14 14.50 -3.23 9.40
C TYR A 14 15.48 -3.27 8.22
N ASN A 15 16.55 -2.48 8.27
CA ASN A 15 17.61 -2.52 7.28
C ASN A 15 18.55 -3.69 7.60
N THR A 16 18.56 -4.71 6.75
CA THR A 16 19.40 -5.91 6.96
C THR A 16 20.89 -5.67 6.71
N VAL A 17 21.25 -4.66 5.89
CA VAL A 17 22.64 -4.29 5.60
C VAL A 17 23.26 -3.55 6.79
N GLU A 18 22.54 -2.53 7.29
CA GLU A 18 22.99 -1.74 8.44
C GLU A 18 22.63 -2.38 9.80
N ARG A 19 21.85 -3.46 9.79
CA ARG A 19 21.34 -4.20 10.96
C ARG A 19 20.63 -3.32 11.99
N LYS A 20 19.91 -2.30 11.55
CA LYS A 20 19.17 -1.36 12.42
C LYS A 20 17.79 -1.06 11.88
N TRP A 21 16.89 -0.64 12.78
CA TRP A 21 15.60 -0.08 12.39
C TRP A 21 15.78 1.29 11.74
N GLY A 22 15.14 1.48 10.60
CA GLY A 22 15.02 2.74 9.89
C GLY A 22 13.55 3.15 9.76
N GLY A 23 13.33 4.39 9.35
CA GLY A 23 12.00 4.91 9.11
C GLY A 23 12.01 6.03 8.07
N HIS A 24 10.96 6.08 7.26
CA HIS A 24 10.74 7.16 6.30
C HIS A 24 9.39 7.82 6.54
N ARG A 25 9.38 9.15 6.54
CA ARG A 25 8.13 9.92 6.46
C ARG A 25 7.67 9.93 5.02
N VAL A 26 6.42 9.56 4.81
CA VAL A 26 5.81 9.49 3.48
C VAL A 26 4.55 10.34 3.43
N LEU A 27 4.32 10.92 2.25
CA LEU A 27 3.09 11.59 1.89
C LEU A 27 2.25 10.62 1.06
N THR A 28 1.07 10.31 1.56
CA THR A 28 0.13 9.40 0.93
C THR A 28 -1.05 10.19 0.38
N ARG A 29 -1.35 10.00 -0.91
CA ARG A 29 -2.49 10.64 -1.59
C ARG A 29 -3.34 9.57 -2.26
N PHE A 30 -4.66 9.69 -2.13
CA PHE A 30 -5.62 8.76 -2.70
C PHE A 30 -6.40 9.41 -3.84
N ASN A 31 -6.58 8.67 -4.94
CA ASN A 31 -7.34 9.10 -6.10
C ASN A 31 -8.22 7.94 -6.61
N ALA A 32 -9.34 8.27 -7.25
CA ALA A 32 -10.14 7.33 -8.02
C ALA A 32 -9.67 7.32 -9.49
N THR A 33 -9.48 6.15 -10.08
CA THR A 33 -9.26 6.00 -11.53
C THR A 33 -10.58 6.09 -12.30
N GLY A 34 -10.52 6.27 -13.62
CA GLY A 34 -11.72 6.32 -14.47
C GLY A 34 -12.65 5.12 -14.22
N GLY A 35 -13.95 5.39 -14.06
CA GLY A 35 -14.97 4.38 -13.75
C GLY A 35 -15.17 4.07 -12.26
N TYR A 36 -14.31 4.56 -11.36
CA TYR A 36 -14.46 4.34 -9.92
C TYR A 36 -15.03 5.58 -9.23
N THR A 37 -16.02 5.37 -8.36
CA THR A 37 -16.60 6.40 -7.47
C THR A 37 -15.85 6.52 -6.15
N VAL A 38 -15.01 5.53 -5.83
CA VAL A 38 -14.20 5.46 -4.61
C VAL A 38 -12.71 5.45 -4.95
N PRO A 39 -11.83 6.01 -4.09
CA PRO A 39 -10.40 5.96 -4.34
C PRO A 39 -9.86 4.52 -4.37
N ASN A 40 -9.19 4.16 -5.46
CA ASN A 40 -8.57 2.85 -5.68
C ASN A 40 -7.07 2.96 -6.03
N LEU A 41 -6.56 4.18 -6.20
CA LEU A 41 -5.15 4.46 -6.48
C LEU A 41 -4.53 5.26 -5.34
N MET A 42 -3.49 4.71 -4.74
CA MET A 42 -2.68 5.38 -3.74
C MET A 42 -1.33 5.77 -4.34
N ARG A 43 -0.95 7.04 -4.14
CA ARG A 43 0.38 7.55 -4.46
C ARG A 43 1.12 7.81 -3.16
N MET A 44 2.30 7.23 -3.02
CA MET A 44 3.15 7.41 -1.86
C MET A 44 4.49 8.02 -2.27
N SER A 45 4.78 9.24 -1.81
CA SER A 45 6.05 9.93 -2.05
C SER A 45 6.79 10.21 -0.75
N SER A 46 8.08 10.52 -0.84
CA SER A 46 8.85 10.96 0.33
C SER A 46 8.33 12.32 0.81
N TYR A 47 8.07 12.44 2.11
CA TYR A 47 7.69 13.70 2.74
C TYR A 47 8.80 14.74 2.59
N ASP A 48 10.03 14.35 2.92
CA ASP A 48 11.17 15.26 3.00
C ASP A 48 11.61 15.80 1.64
N LYS A 49 11.43 15.02 0.57
CA LYS A 49 11.79 15.44 -0.78
C LYS A 49 10.72 16.31 -1.45
N GLN A 50 9.51 16.39 -0.87
CA GLN A 50 8.34 17.14 -1.39
C GLN A 50 8.05 16.94 -2.90
N THR A 51 8.45 15.81 -3.48
CA THR A 51 8.22 15.56 -4.91
C THR A 51 6.91 14.81 -5.14
N ASP A 52 6.25 15.10 -6.26
CA ASP A 52 5.11 14.31 -6.75
C ASP A 52 5.52 12.98 -7.41
N ARG A 53 6.84 12.69 -7.47
CA ARG A 53 7.43 11.45 -7.98
C ARG A 53 7.37 10.35 -6.91
N GLY A 54 6.16 9.94 -6.58
CA GLY A 54 5.88 8.82 -5.67
C GLY A 54 5.72 7.47 -6.38
N ARG A 55 5.71 6.39 -5.60
CA ARG A 55 5.27 5.07 -6.05
C ARG A 55 3.74 5.03 -6.12
N LEU A 56 3.22 4.27 -7.06
CA LEU A 56 1.79 4.08 -7.27
C LEU A 56 1.39 2.66 -6.88
N TYR A 57 0.34 2.58 -6.07
CA TYR A 57 -0.24 1.36 -5.51
C TYR A 57 -1.71 1.31 -5.92
N TRP A 58 -2.06 0.34 -6.75
CA TRP A 58 -3.45 0.10 -7.15
C TRP A 58 -4.07 -0.91 -6.21
N THR A 59 -5.19 -0.56 -5.59
CA THR A 59 -5.91 -1.49 -4.72
C THR A 59 -6.57 -2.56 -5.58
N LEU A 60 -6.19 -3.82 -5.34
CA LEU A 60 -6.84 -4.99 -5.93
C LEU A 60 -8.02 -5.44 -5.04
N TYR A 61 -7.80 -5.40 -3.73
CA TYR A 61 -8.81 -5.78 -2.75
C TYR A 61 -8.52 -5.13 -1.39
N SER A 62 -9.58 -4.85 -0.63
CA SER A 62 -9.51 -4.33 0.73
C SER A 62 -10.67 -4.88 1.54
N GLU A 63 -10.39 -5.35 2.74
CA GLU A 63 -11.41 -5.67 3.74
C GLU A 63 -11.57 -4.51 4.76
N TYR A 64 -10.95 -3.35 4.50
CA TYR A 64 -10.98 -2.08 5.27
C TYR A 64 -10.56 -2.14 6.75
N GLY A 65 -10.55 -3.29 7.40
CA GLY A 65 -10.23 -3.47 8.83
C GLY A 65 -9.21 -4.56 9.13
N SER A 66 -8.89 -5.44 8.18
CA SER A 66 -7.98 -6.58 8.35
C SER A 66 -6.79 -6.53 7.38
N CYS A 67 -7.03 -6.43 6.08
CA CYS A 67 -6.00 -6.46 5.06
C CYS A 67 -6.27 -5.51 3.88
N ASN A 68 -5.20 -5.24 3.13
CA ASN A 68 -5.23 -4.63 1.81
C ASN A 68 -4.29 -5.38 0.87
N ILE A 69 -4.71 -5.56 -0.39
CA ILE A 69 -3.89 -6.11 -1.46
C ILE A 69 -3.67 -5.01 -2.48
N VAL A 70 -2.40 -4.66 -2.72
CA VAL A 70 -2.04 -3.59 -3.64
C VAL A 70 -1.08 -4.09 -4.70
N ARG A 71 -1.26 -3.62 -5.94
CA ARG A 71 -0.35 -3.86 -7.06
C ARG A 71 0.62 -2.70 -7.22
N VAL A 72 1.92 -3.02 -7.34
CA VAL A 72 3.01 -2.05 -7.43
C VAL A 72 3.59 -2.07 -8.84
N ARG A 73 3.38 -0.97 -9.59
CA ARG A 73 3.71 -0.91 -11.02
C ARG A 73 5.19 -1.13 -11.36
N ARG A 74 6.11 -0.78 -10.45
CA ARG A 74 7.55 -0.74 -10.78
C ARG A 74 8.15 -2.11 -11.08
N ASN A 75 7.63 -3.18 -10.46
CA ASN A 75 8.12 -4.55 -10.64
C ASN A 75 6.99 -5.53 -11.01
N GLY A 76 5.78 -5.04 -11.30
CA GLY A 76 4.59 -5.88 -11.54
C GLY A 76 4.10 -6.67 -10.32
N GLY A 77 4.85 -6.68 -9.21
CA GLY A 77 4.53 -7.41 -7.99
C GLY A 77 3.38 -6.83 -7.19
N CYS A 78 2.90 -7.62 -6.25
CA CYS A 78 1.87 -7.23 -5.29
C CYS A 78 2.40 -7.24 -3.87
N GLU A 79 1.77 -6.46 -3.02
CA GLU A 79 1.99 -6.47 -1.59
C GLU A 79 0.68 -6.80 -0.87
N LEU A 80 0.77 -7.66 0.14
CA LEU A 80 -0.31 -7.94 1.09
C LEU A 80 0.00 -7.18 2.38
N TRP A 81 -0.83 -6.21 2.70
CA TRP A 81 -0.70 -5.38 3.90
C TRP A 81 -1.72 -5.84 4.92
N VAL A 82 -1.27 -6.15 6.13
CA VAL A 82 -2.13 -6.68 7.20
C VAL A 82 -2.09 -5.70 8.37
N ARG A 83 -3.26 -5.47 8.99
CA ARG A 83 -3.36 -4.62 10.16
C ARG A 83 -2.52 -5.19 11.30
N LYS A 84 -1.84 -4.30 12.04
CA LYS A 84 -1.08 -4.67 13.23
C LYS A 84 -1.98 -5.41 14.24
N GLY A 85 -1.50 -6.55 14.73
CA GLY A 85 -2.22 -7.46 15.61
C GLY A 85 -2.90 -8.63 14.90
N LEU A 86 -2.99 -8.61 13.56
CA LEU A 86 -3.63 -9.66 12.75
C LEU A 86 -2.66 -10.38 11.82
N GLN A 87 -1.35 -10.15 11.94
CA GLN A 87 -0.35 -10.71 11.02
C GLN A 87 -0.38 -12.24 10.97
N ASP A 88 -0.68 -12.89 12.09
CA ASP A 88 -0.78 -14.35 12.19
C ASP A 88 -2.19 -14.88 11.82
N TYR A 89 -3.16 -13.98 11.60
CA TYR A 89 -4.57 -14.29 11.36
C TYR A 89 -5.09 -13.60 10.10
N ILE A 90 -4.36 -13.75 8.99
CA ILE A 90 -4.77 -13.21 7.69
C ILE A 90 -6.08 -13.89 7.26
N SER A 91 -7.11 -13.10 6.95
CA SER A 91 -8.40 -13.64 6.56
C SER A 91 -8.28 -14.51 5.30
N SER A 92 -9.08 -15.58 5.23
CA SER A 92 -9.07 -16.50 4.09
C SER A 92 -9.39 -15.80 2.78
N CYS A 93 -10.26 -14.78 2.79
CA CYS A 93 -10.56 -13.96 1.62
C CYS A 93 -9.31 -13.22 1.11
N CYS A 94 -8.60 -12.52 1.99
CA CYS A 94 -7.37 -11.82 1.65
C CYS A 94 -6.30 -12.77 1.12
N TRP A 95 -6.14 -13.92 1.79
CA TRP A 95 -5.16 -14.91 1.37
C TRP A 95 -5.47 -15.53 0.01
N PHE A 96 -6.73 -15.92 -0.21
CA PHE A 96 -7.19 -16.48 -1.47
C PHE A 96 -6.97 -15.51 -2.61
N ILE A 97 -7.46 -14.27 -2.49
CA ILE A 97 -7.31 -13.25 -3.54
C ILE A 97 -5.83 -12.95 -3.79
N TYR A 98 -5.02 -12.81 -2.74
CA TYR A 98 -3.58 -12.57 -2.92
C TYR A 98 -2.93 -13.70 -3.71
N LYS A 99 -3.21 -14.96 -3.36
CA LYS A 99 -2.66 -16.12 -4.08
C LYS A 99 -3.17 -16.21 -5.52
N SER A 100 -4.45 -15.95 -5.77
CA SER A 100 -5.01 -16.02 -7.12
C SER A 100 -4.47 -14.93 -8.06
N TYR A 101 -4.29 -13.71 -7.58
CA TYR A 101 -3.90 -12.57 -8.44
C TYR A 101 -2.41 -12.26 -8.43
N CYS A 102 -1.70 -12.69 -7.39
CA CYS A 102 -0.29 -12.32 -7.17
C CYS A 102 0.61 -13.53 -6.92
N GLY A 103 0.06 -14.73 -6.72
CA GLY A 103 0.80 -15.94 -6.35
C GLY A 103 1.46 -16.70 -7.50
N ASN A 104 1.43 -16.20 -8.73
CA ASN A 104 2.15 -16.77 -9.87
C ASN A 104 3.58 -16.21 -9.99
N GLN A 105 4.31 -16.12 -8.88
CA GLN A 105 5.76 -15.93 -8.88
C GLN A 105 6.46 -17.24 -8.54
#